data_AF-A0A2J8VHV2-F1
#
_entry.id   AF-A0A2J8VHV2-F1
#
_cell.length_a   1.000
_cell.length_b   1.000
_cell.length_c   1.000
_cell.angle_alpha   90.00
_cell.angle_beta   90.00
_cell.angle_gamma   90.00
#
_symmetry.space_group_name_H-M   'P 1'
#
loop_
_entity.id
_entity.type
_entity.pdbx_description
1 polymer ?
#
loop_
_entity_poly.entity_id
_entity_poly.type
_entity_poly.pdbx_seq_one_letter_code
_entity_poly.pdbx_strand_id
1 'polypeptide(L)'
;QAEQTHRSILLGLLLGSGRTPQPDSALIRQALAERWSQWSLRGGLEMLPQALETHLTSRGVSVLRGQPVCGLSLQAEGRWKGFGHLVPSSEDPAVLGIVYDSVAFPEQDGSPPGLRVTVMLGGSWLQTLEASGCVLSQELFQQRAQEAAATQLGLKEMPSHCLVHLHKNCIPQYTLGHWQKLESARQFLTAHRLPLTLAGASYEGVAVNDCIESGRQAAVSVLGTEPKS
;
A
#
# COMPACT_ATOMS: atom_id res chain seq x y z
N GLN A 1 -20.54 -0.47 7.86
CA GLN A 1 -21.74 0.39 7.71
C GLN A 1 -22.96 -0.42 7.28
N ALA A 2 -22.96 -1.07 6.09
CA ALA A 2 -24.08 -1.86 5.55
C ALA A 2 -24.84 -2.73 6.59
N GLU A 3 -24.13 -3.54 7.38
CA GLU A 3 -24.71 -4.35 8.46
C GLU A 3 -25.46 -3.52 9.51
N GLN A 4 -24.86 -2.46 10.04
CA GLN A 4 -25.47 -1.62 11.08
C GLN A 4 -26.71 -0.86 10.56
N THR A 5 -26.72 -0.49 9.27
CA THR A 5 -27.85 0.23 8.65
C THR A 5 -28.98 -0.69 8.20
N HIS A 6 -28.68 -1.90 7.68
CA HIS A 6 -29.66 -2.79 7.04
C HIS A 6 -29.84 -4.15 7.73
N ARG A 7 -29.13 -4.40 8.84
CA ARG A 7 -29.04 -5.69 9.56
C ARG A 7 -28.59 -6.88 8.70
N SER A 8 -28.01 -6.60 7.54
CA SER A 8 -27.49 -7.59 6.59
C SER A 8 -26.45 -6.95 5.67
N ILE A 9 -25.27 -7.57 5.59
CA ILE A 9 -24.18 -7.10 4.73
C ILE A 9 -24.59 -7.16 3.26
N LEU A 10 -25.14 -8.28 2.82
CA LEU A 10 -25.55 -8.50 1.42
C LEU A 10 -26.66 -7.52 1.01
N LEU A 11 -27.66 -7.31 1.86
CA LEU A 11 -28.76 -6.38 1.56
C LEU A 11 -28.25 -4.93 1.45
N GLY A 12 -27.39 -4.49 2.38
CA GLY A 12 -26.84 -3.13 2.32
C GLY A 12 -25.89 -2.91 1.13
N LEU A 13 -25.18 -3.94 0.66
CA LEU A 13 -24.37 -3.85 -0.56
C LEU A 13 -25.23 -3.81 -1.83
N LEU A 14 -26.36 -4.51 -1.87
CA LEU A 14 -27.29 -4.51 -3.01
C LEU A 14 -28.13 -3.22 -3.10
N LEU A 15 -28.52 -2.64 -1.96
CA LEU A 15 -29.20 -1.34 -1.90
C LEU A 15 -28.23 -0.17 -2.17
N GLY A 16 -26.95 -0.34 -1.77
CA GLY A 16 -25.88 0.62 -1.97
C GLY A 16 -25.94 1.83 -1.04
N SER A 17 -24.84 2.60 -1.01
CA SER A 17 -24.84 3.98 -0.52
C SER A 17 -25.27 4.94 -1.64
N GLY A 18 -25.89 6.07 -1.27
CA GLY A 18 -26.31 7.08 -2.23
C GLY A 18 -25.16 7.60 -3.08
N ARG A 19 -25.41 7.83 -4.39
CA ARG A 19 -24.38 8.27 -5.35
C ARG A 19 -23.76 9.61 -4.91
N THR A 20 -22.51 9.57 -4.49
CA THR A 20 -21.65 10.76 -4.47
C THR A 20 -21.31 11.19 -5.91
N PRO A 21 -21.11 12.48 -6.18
CA PRO A 21 -20.57 12.93 -7.47
C PRO A 21 -19.16 12.37 -7.65
N GLN A 22 -18.97 11.48 -8.63
CA GLN A 22 -17.63 11.02 -9.00
C GLN A 22 -16.99 11.98 -10.01
N PRO A 23 -15.66 12.19 -9.96
CA PRO A 23 -14.96 12.94 -11.00
C PRO A 23 -15.03 12.19 -12.33
N ASP A 24 -15.09 12.94 -13.43
CA ASP A 24 -15.07 12.41 -14.79
C ASP A 24 -13.75 12.76 -15.49
N SER A 25 -13.20 11.81 -16.25
CA SER A 25 -11.99 11.99 -17.06
C SER A 25 -11.88 10.92 -18.13
N ALA A 26 -11.04 11.15 -19.15
CA ALA A 26 -10.78 10.15 -20.19
C ALA A 26 -10.29 8.80 -19.62
N LEU A 27 -9.40 8.83 -18.62
CA LEU A 27 -8.88 7.62 -17.96
C LEU A 27 -9.97 6.87 -17.18
N ILE A 28 -10.86 7.58 -16.47
CA ILE A 28 -11.97 6.96 -15.74
C ILE A 28 -12.94 6.28 -16.72
N ARG A 29 -13.27 6.95 -17.84
CA ARG A 29 -14.11 6.36 -18.89
C ARG A 29 -13.45 5.15 -19.55
N GLN A 30 -12.15 5.20 -19.80
CA GLN A 30 -11.39 4.06 -20.36
C GLN A 30 -11.36 2.87 -19.39
N ALA A 31 -11.00 3.10 -18.12
CA ALA A 31 -10.94 2.05 -17.10
C ALA A 31 -12.28 1.35 -16.87
N LEU A 32 -13.40 2.08 -16.96
CA LEU A 32 -14.75 1.51 -16.91
C LEU A 32 -15.09 0.69 -18.16
N ALA A 33 -14.76 1.18 -19.36
CA ALA A 33 -15.04 0.50 -20.63
C ALA A 33 -14.21 -0.79 -20.80
N GLU A 34 -12.93 -0.73 -20.46
CA GLU A 34 -11.98 -1.86 -20.52
C GLU A 34 -12.03 -2.74 -19.25
N ARG A 35 -12.83 -2.36 -18.24
CA ARG A 35 -13.06 -3.09 -16.98
C ARG A 35 -11.77 -3.39 -16.20
N TRP A 36 -10.88 -2.39 -16.10
CA TRP A 36 -9.62 -2.52 -15.37
C TRP A 36 -9.85 -2.91 -13.90
N SER A 37 -9.24 -4.01 -13.46
CA SER A 37 -9.21 -4.41 -12.04
C SER A 37 -8.16 -3.66 -11.22
N GLN A 38 -7.08 -3.23 -11.88
CA GLN A 38 -5.97 -2.45 -11.33
C GLN A 38 -5.24 -1.72 -12.46
N TRP A 39 -4.36 -0.78 -12.11
CA TRP A 39 -3.45 -0.11 -13.04
C TRP A 39 -2.10 0.14 -12.37
N SER A 40 -1.07 0.43 -13.17
CA SER A 40 0.25 0.85 -12.71
C SER A 40 0.87 1.81 -13.74
N LEU A 41 2.04 2.34 -13.45
CA LEU A 41 2.76 3.25 -14.35
C LEU A 41 3.94 2.52 -15.01
N ARG A 42 4.19 2.83 -16.28
CA ARG A 42 5.41 2.38 -16.98
C ARG A 42 6.62 3.04 -16.31
N GLY A 43 7.52 2.24 -15.76
CA GLY A 43 8.60 2.69 -14.86
C GLY A 43 8.34 2.42 -13.37
N GLY A 44 7.15 1.89 -13.01
CA GLY A 44 6.75 1.59 -11.64
C GLY A 44 5.94 2.72 -10.99
N LEU A 45 5.23 2.41 -9.90
CA LEU A 45 4.34 3.37 -9.22
C LEU A 45 5.05 4.60 -8.64
N GLU A 46 6.37 4.55 -8.44
CA GLU A 46 7.18 5.69 -7.98
C GLU A 46 7.13 6.89 -8.95
N MET A 47 6.81 6.66 -10.22
CA MET A 47 6.55 7.73 -11.20
C MET A 47 5.45 8.71 -10.74
N LEU A 48 4.51 8.29 -9.87
CA LEU A 48 3.48 9.16 -9.31
C LEU A 48 4.04 10.19 -8.30
N PRO A 49 4.72 9.81 -7.19
CA PRO A 49 5.36 10.79 -6.31
C PRO A 49 6.46 11.60 -7.00
N GLN A 50 7.20 11.05 -7.97
CA GLN A 50 8.17 11.82 -8.76
C GLN A 50 7.50 12.94 -9.60
N ALA A 51 6.35 12.65 -10.22
CA ALA A 51 5.57 13.64 -10.95
C ALA A 51 4.97 14.72 -10.01
N LEU A 52 4.54 14.33 -8.80
CA LEU A 52 4.08 15.27 -7.77
C LEU A 52 5.23 16.19 -7.30
N GLU A 53 6.42 15.65 -7.01
CA GLU A 53 7.59 16.43 -6.65
C GLU A 53 7.96 17.46 -7.73
N THR A 54 7.90 17.03 -9.00
CA THR A 54 8.13 17.90 -10.17
C THR A 54 7.10 19.03 -10.25
N HIS A 55 5.82 18.76 -9.98
CA HIS A 55 4.79 19.80 -9.96
C HIS A 55 4.94 20.76 -8.77
N LEU A 56 5.25 20.24 -7.58
CA LEU A 56 5.49 21.07 -6.39
C LEU A 56 6.67 22.02 -6.61
N THR A 57 7.77 21.51 -7.18
CA THR A 57 8.96 22.31 -7.52
C THR A 57 8.63 23.39 -8.55
N SER A 58 7.86 23.09 -9.60
CA SER A 58 7.44 24.08 -10.59
C SER A 58 6.45 25.14 -10.05
N ARG A 59 5.82 24.88 -8.91
CA ARG A 59 4.98 25.83 -8.16
C ARG A 59 5.78 26.67 -7.14
N GLY A 60 7.09 26.49 -7.05
CA GLY A 60 7.95 27.21 -6.09
C GLY A 60 7.91 26.64 -4.67
N VAL A 61 7.41 25.42 -4.47
CA VAL A 61 7.45 24.74 -3.16
C VAL A 61 8.86 24.25 -2.89
N SER A 62 9.41 24.62 -1.71
CA SER A 62 10.74 24.17 -1.30
C SER A 62 10.71 22.71 -0.83
N VAL A 63 11.18 21.80 -1.69
CA VAL A 63 11.33 20.37 -1.36
C VAL A 63 12.76 20.13 -0.85
N LEU A 64 12.90 19.98 0.47
CA LEU A 64 14.21 19.71 1.09
C LEU A 64 14.60 18.24 0.93
N ARG A 65 15.58 17.97 0.04
CA ARG A 65 16.16 16.64 -0.22
C ARG A 65 17.61 16.61 0.29
N GLY A 66 18.10 15.44 0.72
CA GLY A 66 19.48 15.28 1.20
C GLY A 66 19.65 14.95 2.69
N GLN A 67 18.55 14.80 3.44
CA GLN A 67 18.55 13.90 4.62
C GLN A 67 18.45 12.44 4.07
N PRO A 68 19.24 11.44 4.53
CA PRO A 68 19.45 10.16 3.81
C PRO A 68 18.17 9.33 3.55
N VAL A 69 17.87 8.68 2.39
CA VAL A 69 18.63 8.09 1.24
C VAL A 69 19.16 6.67 1.60
N CYS A 70 19.18 5.58 0.78
CA CYS A 70 19.64 5.39 -0.63
C CYS A 70 19.08 4.12 -1.40
N GLY A 71 18.81 4.19 -2.72
CA GLY A 71 18.97 3.06 -3.70
C GLY A 71 17.73 2.31 -4.28
N LEU A 72 17.77 1.87 -5.56
CA LEU A 72 16.66 1.23 -6.35
C LEU A 72 17.12 0.34 -7.56
N SER A 73 16.22 -0.55 -8.07
CA SER A 73 16.17 -1.23 -9.42
C SER A 73 17.16 -2.39 -9.78
N LEU A 74 16.89 -3.45 -10.60
CA LEU A 74 15.67 -4.05 -11.26
C LEU A 74 15.93 -5.52 -11.83
N GLN A 75 14.93 -6.45 -11.78
CA GLN A 75 14.71 -7.72 -12.60
C GLN A 75 15.61 -9.00 -12.42
N ALA A 76 15.33 -10.26 -12.90
CA ALA A 76 14.10 -11.12 -13.10
C ALA A 76 14.42 -12.60 -13.60
N GLU A 77 13.41 -13.50 -13.83
CA GLU A 77 13.52 -14.89 -14.43
C GLU A 77 12.68 -16.05 -13.70
N GLY A 78 11.81 -17.02 -14.12
CA GLY A 78 10.69 -17.24 -15.12
C GLY A 78 9.64 -18.31 -14.66
N ARG A 79 8.34 -18.45 -15.08
CA ARG A 79 7.16 -17.56 -15.38
C ARG A 79 5.81 -18.32 -15.07
N TRP A 80 4.72 -17.68 -14.62
CA TRP A 80 3.41 -18.32 -14.21
C TRP A 80 2.11 -17.59 -14.70
N LYS A 81 0.91 -17.93 -14.15
CA LYS A 81 -0.41 -17.28 -14.44
C LYS A 81 -1.34 -17.14 -13.21
N GLY A 82 -1.66 -15.90 -12.82
CA GLY A 82 -2.61 -15.50 -11.76
C GLY A 82 -2.24 -14.09 -11.24
N PHE A 83 -3.04 -13.45 -10.38
CA PHE A 83 -2.59 -12.22 -9.70
C PHE A 83 -1.50 -12.52 -8.65
N GLY A 84 -1.66 -13.65 -7.97
CA GLY A 84 -0.96 -14.01 -6.75
C GLY A 84 -1.87 -14.92 -5.91
N HIS A 85 -1.46 -15.20 -4.68
CA HIS A 85 -2.31 -15.82 -3.67
C HIS A 85 -2.03 -15.24 -2.28
N LEU A 86 -3.01 -15.36 -1.37
CA LEU A 86 -2.85 -15.10 0.06
C LEU A 86 -2.58 -16.41 0.77
N VAL A 87 -1.79 -16.37 1.85
CA VAL A 87 -1.52 -17.54 2.70
C VAL A 87 -2.26 -17.34 4.02
N PRO A 88 -3.17 -18.24 4.41
CA PRO A 88 -3.82 -18.18 5.72
C PRO A 88 -2.81 -18.39 6.84
N SER A 89 -2.98 -17.69 7.97
CA SER A 89 -2.09 -17.82 9.14
C SER A 89 -2.14 -19.19 9.83
N SER A 90 -3.10 -20.05 9.45
CA SER A 90 -3.15 -21.47 9.83
C SER A 90 -2.24 -22.37 8.99
N GLU A 91 -1.86 -21.94 7.78
CA GLU A 91 -0.93 -22.64 6.89
C GLU A 91 0.51 -22.17 7.16
N ASP A 92 0.73 -20.86 7.21
CA ASP A 92 2.03 -20.26 7.55
C ASP A 92 1.85 -18.93 8.32
N PRO A 93 2.36 -18.78 9.55
CA PRO A 93 2.29 -17.53 10.31
C PRO A 93 3.34 -16.48 9.90
N ALA A 94 4.27 -16.82 8.98
CA ALA A 94 5.32 -15.95 8.47
C ALA A 94 5.01 -15.38 7.08
N VAL A 95 4.36 -16.15 6.21
CA VAL A 95 4.01 -15.74 4.84
C VAL A 95 2.59 -15.17 4.81
N LEU A 96 2.42 -13.96 4.30
CA LEU A 96 1.11 -13.30 4.15
C LEU A 96 0.50 -13.59 2.76
N GLY A 97 1.34 -13.80 1.76
CA GLY A 97 0.97 -14.08 0.38
C GLY A 97 2.13 -13.89 -0.59
N ILE A 98 1.92 -14.30 -1.84
CA ILE A 98 2.87 -14.10 -2.95
C ILE A 98 2.14 -13.43 -4.12
N VAL A 99 2.65 -12.30 -4.58
CA VAL A 99 2.18 -11.61 -5.80
C VAL A 99 2.92 -12.17 -7.02
N TYR A 100 2.23 -12.33 -8.15
CA TYR A 100 2.83 -12.80 -9.41
C TYR A 100 3.05 -11.60 -10.36
N ASP A 101 4.04 -10.77 -10.05
CA ASP A 101 4.22 -9.44 -10.66
C ASP A 101 4.38 -9.49 -12.20
N SER A 102 4.95 -10.56 -12.73
CA SER A 102 5.12 -10.83 -14.17
C SER A 102 3.84 -11.22 -14.92
N VAL A 103 2.75 -11.51 -14.20
CA VAL A 103 1.43 -11.72 -14.80
C VAL A 103 0.67 -10.40 -14.86
N ALA A 104 0.79 -9.59 -13.81
CA ALA A 104 0.16 -8.28 -13.72
C ALA A 104 0.79 -7.27 -14.70
N PHE A 105 2.12 -7.25 -14.79
CA PHE A 105 2.89 -6.25 -15.55
C PHE A 105 4.05 -6.92 -16.31
N PRO A 106 3.77 -7.72 -17.36
CA PRO A 106 4.81 -8.41 -18.14
C PRO A 106 5.78 -7.44 -18.84
N GLU A 107 5.38 -6.20 -19.10
CA GLU A 107 6.26 -5.15 -19.63
C GLU A 107 7.29 -4.62 -18.62
N GLN A 108 7.21 -5.07 -17.36
CA GLN A 108 8.21 -4.82 -16.31
C GLN A 108 9.15 -6.02 -16.10
N ASP A 109 9.11 -7.02 -16.97
CA ASP A 109 9.96 -8.21 -16.87
C ASP A 109 11.38 -8.05 -17.42
N GLY A 110 11.70 -6.97 -18.14
CA GLY A 110 13.08 -6.64 -18.50
C GLY A 110 13.55 -7.22 -19.84
N SER A 111 14.87 -7.35 -20.01
CA SER A 111 15.50 -7.84 -21.24
C SER A 111 16.91 -8.40 -20.97
N PRO A 112 17.13 -9.73 -21.08
CA PRO A 112 16.12 -10.75 -21.35
C PRO A 112 15.14 -10.93 -20.17
N PRO A 113 13.86 -11.26 -20.43
CA PRO A 113 13.07 -12.27 -19.70
C PRO A 113 12.69 -11.94 -18.24
N GLY A 114 11.59 -12.50 -17.71
CA GLY A 114 11.24 -12.32 -16.30
C GLY A 114 10.08 -13.12 -15.75
N LEU A 115 10.35 -13.87 -14.67
CA LEU A 115 9.44 -13.97 -13.53
C LEU A 115 9.96 -13.08 -12.42
N ARG A 116 9.02 -12.40 -11.79
CA ARG A 116 9.15 -11.69 -10.54
C ARG A 116 7.96 -12.15 -9.70
N VAL A 117 8.26 -12.57 -8.49
CA VAL A 117 7.25 -12.85 -7.46
C VAL A 117 7.65 -12.11 -6.19
N THR A 118 6.71 -11.38 -5.61
CA THR A 118 6.92 -10.66 -4.36
C THR A 118 6.32 -11.46 -3.21
N VAL A 119 7.17 -12.09 -2.39
CA VAL A 119 6.74 -12.79 -1.17
C VAL A 119 6.61 -11.78 -0.03
N MET A 120 5.40 -11.62 0.50
CA MET A 120 5.14 -10.73 1.63
C MET A 120 5.34 -11.52 2.94
N LEU A 121 6.44 -11.24 3.65
CA LEU A 121 6.72 -11.82 4.97
C LEU A 121 6.29 -10.88 6.10
N GLY A 122 5.87 -11.44 7.23
CA GLY A 122 5.46 -10.67 8.41
C GLY A 122 4.78 -11.53 9.49
N GLY A 123 3.52 -11.19 9.79
CA GLY A 123 2.67 -11.93 10.72
C GLY A 123 3.18 -11.94 12.16
N SER A 124 2.70 -12.92 12.94
CA SER A 124 3.14 -13.13 14.33
C SER A 124 4.58 -13.67 14.40
N TRP A 125 5.07 -14.29 13.32
CA TRP A 125 6.45 -14.76 13.21
C TRP A 125 7.45 -13.60 13.31
N LEU A 126 7.30 -12.57 12.47
CA LEU A 126 8.18 -11.39 12.51
C LEU A 126 8.08 -10.66 13.86
N GLN A 127 6.86 -10.48 14.39
CA GLN A 127 6.65 -9.85 15.70
C GLN A 127 7.33 -10.63 16.84
N THR A 128 7.35 -11.96 16.75
CA THR A 128 8.02 -12.81 17.75
C THR A 128 9.54 -12.67 17.66
N LEU A 129 10.11 -12.67 16.45
CA LEU A 129 11.55 -12.47 16.24
C LEU A 129 12.03 -11.06 16.65
N GLU A 130 11.19 -10.04 16.42
CA GLU A 130 11.41 -8.68 16.90
C GLU A 130 11.40 -8.62 18.44
N ALA A 131 10.44 -9.29 19.09
CA ALA A 131 10.31 -9.32 20.54
C ALA A 131 11.39 -10.17 21.25
N SER A 132 11.89 -11.23 20.61
CA SER A 132 12.93 -12.10 21.15
C SER A 132 14.35 -11.55 20.99
N GLY A 133 14.51 -10.38 20.36
CA GLY A 133 15.83 -9.79 20.08
C GLY A 133 16.67 -10.57 19.08
N CYS A 134 16.04 -11.39 18.22
CA CYS A 134 16.75 -12.15 17.20
C CYS A 134 17.33 -11.23 16.12
N VAL A 135 18.49 -11.62 15.55
CA VAL A 135 19.10 -10.88 14.45
C VAL A 135 18.26 -11.08 13.17
N LEU A 136 17.55 -10.04 12.77
CA LEU A 136 16.72 -9.99 11.56
C LEU A 136 17.60 -9.79 10.31
N SER A 137 18.36 -10.82 9.94
CA SER A 137 19.28 -10.77 8.80
C SER A 137 18.55 -10.89 7.46
N GLN A 138 19.19 -10.42 6.39
CA GLN A 138 18.61 -10.47 5.04
C GLN A 138 18.48 -11.94 4.55
N GLU A 139 19.43 -12.78 4.96
CA GLU A 139 19.48 -14.21 4.65
C GLU A 139 18.30 -14.97 5.25
N LEU A 140 17.85 -14.61 6.46
CA LEU A 140 16.68 -15.21 7.12
C LEU A 140 15.40 -14.98 6.29
N PHE A 141 15.18 -13.75 5.83
CA PHE A 141 14.03 -13.41 4.99
C PHE A 141 14.15 -14.01 3.58
N GLN A 142 15.36 -14.00 2.99
CA GLN A 142 15.62 -14.63 1.71
C GLN A 142 15.33 -16.14 1.75
N GLN A 143 15.83 -16.85 2.75
CA GLN A 143 15.57 -18.28 2.94
C GLN A 143 14.08 -18.54 3.10
N ARG A 144 13.38 -17.80 3.97
CA ARG A 144 11.95 -18.01 4.18
C ARG A 144 11.11 -17.70 2.94
N ALA A 145 11.50 -16.71 2.14
CA ALA A 145 10.86 -16.43 0.85
C ALA A 145 11.12 -17.51 -0.21
N GLN A 146 12.34 -18.07 -0.25
CA GLN A 146 12.71 -19.18 -1.13
C GLN A 146 11.97 -20.48 -0.74
N GLU A 147 11.88 -20.81 0.54
CA GLU A 147 11.07 -21.92 1.07
C GLU A 147 9.61 -21.81 0.65
N ALA A 148 9.02 -20.62 0.80
CA ALA A 148 7.63 -20.34 0.42
C ALA A 148 7.43 -20.53 -1.09
N ALA A 149 8.28 -19.92 -1.93
CA ALA A 149 8.19 -20.05 -3.38
C ALA A 149 8.39 -21.50 -3.87
N ALA A 150 9.34 -22.24 -3.29
CA ALA A 150 9.60 -23.63 -3.63
C ALA A 150 8.45 -24.57 -3.23
N THR A 151 7.79 -24.29 -2.10
CA THR A 151 6.69 -25.10 -1.57
C THR A 151 5.35 -24.77 -2.22
N GLN A 152 5.03 -23.48 -2.37
CA GLN A 152 3.71 -22.99 -2.80
C GLN A 152 3.61 -22.85 -4.33
N LEU A 153 4.73 -22.59 -5.02
CA LEU A 153 4.78 -22.41 -6.48
C LEU A 153 5.62 -23.47 -7.20
N GLY A 154 6.25 -24.40 -6.49
CA GLY A 154 7.15 -25.41 -7.08
C GLY A 154 8.48 -24.85 -7.59
N LEU A 155 8.80 -23.59 -7.30
CA LEU A 155 10.03 -22.90 -7.74
C LEU A 155 11.24 -23.38 -6.91
N LYS A 156 11.74 -24.58 -7.23
CA LYS A 156 12.87 -25.24 -6.54
C LYS A 156 14.25 -24.77 -7.03
N GLU A 157 14.29 -23.94 -8.06
CA GLU A 157 15.50 -23.35 -8.62
C GLU A 157 15.93 -22.15 -7.77
N MET A 158 17.24 -21.94 -7.61
CA MET A 158 17.74 -20.76 -6.91
C MET A 158 17.41 -19.50 -7.73
N PRO A 159 16.82 -18.45 -7.13
CA PRO A 159 16.47 -17.24 -7.86
C PRO A 159 17.72 -16.53 -8.39
N SER A 160 17.69 -16.14 -9.66
CA SER A 160 18.76 -15.40 -10.35
C SER A 160 19.09 -14.06 -9.70
N HIS A 161 18.10 -13.44 -9.06
CA HIS A 161 18.21 -12.19 -8.33
C HIS A 161 17.25 -12.20 -7.13
N CYS A 162 17.66 -11.60 -6.02
CA CYS A 162 16.83 -11.46 -4.83
C CYS A 162 17.03 -10.07 -4.20
N LEU A 163 15.94 -9.41 -3.85
CA LEU A 163 15.92 -8.16 -3.12
C LEU A 163 15.12 -8.36 -1.83
N VAL A 164 15.69 -7.89 -0.72
CA VAL A 164 15.11 -8.06 0.62
C VAL A 164 15.08 -6.70 1.31
N HIS A 165 13.90 -6.28 1.76
CA HIS A 165 13.70 -4.98 2.41
C HIS A 165 12.82 -5.15 3.65
N LEU A 166 13.42 -5.03 4.85
CA LEU A 166 12.68 -5.08 6.11
C LEU A 166 11.99 -3.73 6.37
N HIS A 167 10.74 -3.61 5.93
CA HIS A 167 9.93 -2.42 6.14
C HIS A 167 9.35 -2.35 7.57
N LYS A 168 10.14 -1.83 8.51
CA LYS A 168 9.72 -1.61 9.91
C LYS A 168 8.47 -0.71 9.98
N ASN A 169 7.47 -1.12 10.77
CA ASN A 169 6.28 -0.34 11.13
C ASN A 169 5.46 0.23 9.95
N CYS A 170 5.56 -0.37 8.76
CA CYS A 170 5.10 0.23 7.50
C CYS A 170 3.58 0.20 7.24
N ILE A 171 2.84 -0.73 7.84
CA ILE A 171 1.38 -0.85 7.69
C ILE A 171 0.72 -0.64 9.06
N PRO A 172 0.08 0.52 9.31
CA PRO A 172 -0.63 0.79 10.55
C PRO A 172 -1.75 -0.22 10.84
N GLN A 173 -1.82 -0.67 12.09
CA GLN A 173 -2.76 -1.71 12.53
C GLN A 173 -3.96 -1.12 13.26
N TYR A 174 -5.11 -1.03 12.56
CA TYR A 174 -6.36 -0.47 13.07
C TYR A 174 -7.06 -1.44 14.04
N THR A 175 -6.45 -1.58 15.21
CA THR A 175 -6.91 -2.41 16.34
C THR A 175 -8.27 -1.95 16.90
N LEU A 176 -8.92 -2.80 17.71
CA LEU A 176 -10.16 -2.43 18.42
C LEU A 176 -9.98 -1.10 19.17
N GLY A 177 -11.01 -0.25 19.12
CA GLY A 177 -10.97 1.12 19.62
C GLY A 177 -10.24 2.13 18.71
N HIS A 178 -9.77 1.76 17.51
CA HIS A 178 -9.14 2.72 16.58
C HIS A 178 -9.98 3.98 16.34
N TRP A 179 -11.29 3.82 16.11
CA TRP A 179 -12.21 4.95 15.94
C TRP A 179 -12.24 5.91 17.14
N GLN A 180 -12.10 5.39 18.37
CA GLN A 180 -12.03 6.19 19.60
C GLN A 180 -10.71 6.97 19.70
N LYS A 181 -9.60 6.40 19.19
CA LYS A 181 -8.30 7.09 19.11
C LYS A 181 -8.39 8.27 18.14
N LEU A 182 -9.01 8.07 16.97
CA LEU A 182 -9.26 9.13 15.98
C LEU A 182 -10.19 10.21 16.53
N GLU A 183 -11.29 9.82 17.17
CA GLU A 183 -12.24 10.74 17.78
C GLU A 183 -11.59 11.56 18.89
N SER A 184 -10.89 10.93 19.83
CA SER A 184 -10.18 11.61 20.93
C SER A 184 -9.16 12.61 20.40
N ALA A 185 -8.39 12.25 19.36
CA ALA A 185 -7.42 13.14 18.73
C ALA A 185 -8.09 14.34 18.06
N ARG A 186 -9.16 14.11 17.28
CA ARG A 186 -9.95 15.19 16.64
C ARG A 186 -10.57 16.13 17.67
N GLN A 187 -11.24 15.58 18.69
CA GLN A 187 -11.85 16.35 19.78
C GLN A 187 -10.79 17.19 20.51
N PHE A 188 -9.62 16.63 20.81
CA PHE A 188 -8.53 17.35 21.47
C PHE A 188 -8.01 18.51 20.61
N LEU A 189 -7.77 18.30 19.31
CA LEU A 189 -7.34 19.33 18.37
C LEU A 189 -8.35 20.48 18.28
N THR A 190 -9.64 20.16 18.12
CA THR A 190 -10.71 21.15 18.02
C THR A 190 -10.93 21.93 19.32
N ALA A 191 -10.96 21.24 20.48
CA ALA A 191 -11.18 21.87 21.77
C ALA A 191 -10.08 22.88 22.14
N HIS A 192 -8.82 22.57 21.82
CA HIS A 192 -7.67 23.44 22.06
C HIS A 192 -7.37 24.38 20.89
N ARG A 193 -8.17 24.36 19.81
CA ARG A 193 -8.01 25.17 18.59
C ARG A 193 -6.60 25.09 17.99
N LEU A 194 -5.99 23.90 18.00
CA LEU A 194 -4.62 23.71 17.54
C LEU A 194 -4.56 23.80 16.00
N PRO A 195 -3.62 24.58 15.42
CA PRO A 195 -3.45 24.70 13.97
C PRO A 195 -2.71 23.48 13.39
N LEU A 196 -3.29 22.30 13.58
CA LEU A 196 -2.72 21.00 13.22
C LEU A 196 -3.82 20.10 12.65
N THR A 197 -3.58 19.51 11.48
CA THR A 197 -4.47 18.56 10.81
C THR A 197 -3.76 17.22 10.62
N LEU A 198 -4.52 16.12 10.64
CA LEU A 198 -4.02 14.74 10.51
C LEU A 198 -4.31 14.19 9.11
N ALA A 199 -3.36 13.50 8.49
CA ALA A 199 -3.49 12.89 7.15
C ALA A 199 -2.58 11.67 6.97
N GLY A 200 -2.90 10.80 6.01
CA GLY A 200 -2.10 9.62 5.65
C GLY A 200 -2.47 8.32 6.38
N ALA A 201 -1.68 7.27 6.14
CA ALA A 201 -2.00 5.87 6.43
C ALA A 201 -2.32 5.54 7.90
N SER A 202 -1.94 6.37 8.85
CA SER A 202 -2.19 6.13 10.29
C SER A 202 -3.65 6.32 10.71
N TYR A 203 -4.50 6.91 9.86
CA TYR A 203 -5.80 7.42 10.27
C TYR A 203 -7.00 6.70 9.63
N GLU A 204 -7.31 6.95 8.36
CA GLU A 204 -8.64 6.65 7.78
C GLU A 204 -8.64 5.62 6.65
N GLY A 205 -7.47 5.10 6.31
CA GLY A 205 -7.26 4.05 5.31
C GLY A 205 -5.78 3.87 5.00
N VAL A 206 -5.37 2.66 4.63
CA VAL A 206 -3.96 2.30 4.36
C VAL A 206 -3.62 2.22 2.87
N ALA A 207 -4.61 2.33 1.98
CA ALA A 207 -4.36 2.30 0.55
C ALA A 207 -3.82 3.65 0.05
N VAL A 208 -3.13 3.62 -1.11
CA VAL A 208 -2.60 4.84 -1.76
C VAL A 208 -3.71 5.85 -2.04
N ASN A 209 -4.91 5.38 -2.42
CA ASN A 209 -6.08 6.23 -2.64
C ASN A 209 -6.51 6.97 -1.36
N ASP A 210 -6.53 6.28 -0.23
CA ASP A 210 -6.92 6.83 1.08
C ASP A 210 -5.89 7.86 1.58
N CYS A 211 -4.61 7.59 1.34
CA CYS A 211 -3.51 8.51 1.63
C CYS A 211 -3.59 9.80 0.79
N ILE A 212 -3.88 9.67 -0.52
CA ILE A 212 -4.07 10.83 -1.41
C ILE A 212 -5.30 11.64 -1.00
N GLU A 213 -6.42 10.98 -0.73
CA GLU A 213 -7.67 11.65 -0.37
C GLU A 213 -7.60 12.32 1.01
N SER A 214 -6.98 11.69 2.02
CA SER A 214 -6.77 12.33 3.33
C SER A 214 -5.81 13.52 3.24
N GLY A 215 -4.76 13.44 2.42
CA GLY A 215 -3.90 14.59 2.11
C GLY A 215 -4.65 15.74 1.42
N ARG A 216 -5.53 15.42 0.46
CA ARG A 216 -6.41 16.40 -0.21
C ARG A 216 -7.40 17.04 0.77
N GLN A 217 -8.02 16.26 1.65
CA GLN A 217 -8.94 16.76 2.67
C GLN A 217 -8.23 17.69 3.66
N ALA A 218 -7.02 17.33 4.12
CA ALA A 218 -6.23 18.17 5.01
C ALA A 218 -5.79 19.49 4.37
N ALA A 219 -5.43 19.47 3.08
CA ALA A 219 -5.16 20.70 2.33
C ALA A 219 -6.42 21.59 2.23
N VAL A 220 -7.59 21.00 1.96
CA VAL A 220 -8.87 21.73 1.91
C VAL A 220 -9.27 22.31 3.27
N SER A 221 -9.07 21.59 4.38
CA SER A 221 -9.40 22.13 5.71
C SER A 221 -8.48 23.29 6.08
N VAL A 222 -7.17 23.19 5.83
CA VAL A 222 -6.22 24.27 6.13
C VAL A 222 -6.50 25.51 5.27
N LEU A 223 -6.68 25.35 3.95
CA LEU A 223 -7.01 26.47 3.05
C LEU A 223 -8.40 27.06 3.32
N GLY A 224 -9.34 26.26 3.82
CA GLY A 224 -10.66 26.72 4.27
C GLY A 224 -10.65 27.46 5.62
N THR A 225 -9.52 27.48 6.34
CA THR A 225 -9.38 28.14 7.64
C THR A 225 -8.62 29.47 7.60
N GLU A 226 -8.51 30.15 6.45
CA GLU A 226 -8.02 31.53 6.42
C GLU A 226 -8.87 32.43 7.35
N PRO A 227 -8.27 33.11 8.35
CA PRO A 227 -8.97 34.15 9.07
C PRO A 227 -9.21 35.33 8.13
N LYS A 228 -10.45 35.82 8.08
CA LYS A 228 -10.71 37.13 7.50
C LYS A 228 -10.13 38.20 8.43
N SER A 229 -9.14 38.93 7.92
CA SER A 229 -8.30 39.98 8.55
C SER A 229 -7.47 39.52 9.75
#